data_AF-A0A917NW78-F1
#
_entry.id   AF-A0A917NW78-F1
#
_cell.length_a   1.000
_cell.length_b   1.000
_cell.length_c   1.000
_cell.angle_alpha   90.00
_cell.angle_beta   90.00
_cell.angle_gamma   90.00
#
_symmetry.space_group_name_H-M   'P 1'
#
loop_
_entity.id
_entity.type
_entity.pdbx_description
1 polymer ?
#
loop_
_entity_poly.entity_id
_entity_poly.type
_entity_poly.pdbx_seq_one_letter_code
_entity_poly.pdbx_strand_id
1 'polypeptide(L)'
;MRNPVIAILAQGAMGAGVAARLSAHGVRVLTCVEGRSPASADRAAAAGMEAVPEAAFADADAFLSILPPAQAVATAERLAPLFATAPAPPLYVDCNAISPETMRRLATLLGSHGLRVADAGIIGGPPREGYAGPVIYASGAEASGLATLLSGRGLDLRVMEGPIGAASALKMSYAGITKGLVAIGSAMMLAATRAGAADALRAELAASQPALSAWFARMVPGMYAKAYRWSGEMEEIADFVGDDESASVMYRGAATLYARLADPASDAEIAGLRKFLADR
;
A
#
# COMPACT_ATOMS: atom_id res chain seq x y z
N MET A 1 27.64 -13.23 -5.36
CA MET A 1 26.97 -12.75 -4.13
C MET A 1 26.00 -13.82 -3.69
N ARG A 2 25.89 -14.13 -2.38
CA ARG A 2 24.88 -15.08 -1.91
C ARG A 2 23.48 -14.54 -2.25
N ASN A 3 22.55 -15.46 -2.44
CA ASN A 3 21.17 -15.09 -2.69
C ASN A 3 20.52 -14.64 -1.37
N PRO A 4 19.86 -13.47 -1.32
CA PRO A 4 19.36 -12.95 -0.06
C PRO A 4 18.16 -13.75 0.46
N VAL A 5 17.98 -13.75 1.76
CA VAL A 5 16.81 -14.27 2.46
C VAL A 5 15.94 -13.09 2.88
N ILE A 6 14.68 -13.06 2.43
CA ILE A 6 13.76 -11.96 2.69
C ILE A 6 12.57 -12.49 3.48
N ALA A 7 12.21 -11.86 4.59
CA ALA A 7 11.01 -12.21 5.35
C ALA A 7 9.85 -11.27 5.02
N ILE A 8 8.65 -11.83 4.82
CA ILE A 8 7.40 -11.08 4.60
C ILE A 8 6.27 -11.73 5.43
N LEU A 9 5.67 -10.97 6.36
CA LEU A 9 4.71 -11.53 7.33
C LEU A 9 3.27 -11.64 6.82
N ALA A 10 2.81 -10.79 5.90
CA ALA A 10 1.43 -10.82 5.44
C ALA A 10 1.28 -11.16 3.97
N GLN A 11 0.46 -12.17 3.74
CA GLN A 11 0.23 -12.77 2.43
C GLN A 11 -1.08 -12.21 1.84
N GLY A 12 -1.28 -10.90 1.96
CA GLY A 12 -2.31 -10.18 1.18
C GLY A 12 -1.90 -10.07 -0.28
N ALA A 13 -2.73 -9.46 -1.13
CA ALA A 13 -2.45 -9.38 -2.57
C ALA A 13 -1.07 -8.74 -2.88
N MET A 14 -0.70 -7.65 -2.19
CA MET A 14 0.60 -6.99 -2.39
C MET A 14 1.77 -7.85 -1.88
N GLY A 15 1.72 -8.31 -0.63
CA GLY A 15 2.80 -9.12 -0.04
C GLY A 15 3.04 -10.43 -0.79
N ALA A 16 1.97 -11.14 -1.17
CA ALA A 16 2.07 -12.35 -1.97
C ALA A 16 2.60 -12.08 -3.39
N GLY A 17 2.19 -10.97 -4.03
CA GLY A 17 2.73 -10.60 -5.34
C GLY A 17 4.23 -10.27 -5.28
N VAL A 18 4.66 -9.49 -4.29
CA VAL A 18 6.08 -9.16 -4.08
C VAL A 18 6.88 -10.43 -3.81
N ALA A 19 6.38 -11.31 -2.94
CA ALA A 19 7.00 -12.60 -2.67
C ALA A 19 7.13 -13.45 -3.94
N ALA A 20 6.05 -13.63 -4.70
CA ALA A 20 6.05 -14.41 -5.93
C ALA A 20 7.09 -13.91 -6.93
N ARG A 21 7.22 -12.58 -7.07
CA ARG A 21 8.22 -12.00 -7.96
C ARG A 21 9.64 -12.26 -7.47
N LEU A 22 9.90 -12.09 -6.17
CA LEU A 22 11.20 -12.37 -5.57
C LEU A 22 11.56 -13.86 -5.73
N SER A 23 10.65 -14.77 -5.40
CA SER A 23 10.84 -16.23 -5.54
C SER A 23 11.10 -16.64 -6.99
N ALA A 24 10.39 -16.05 -7.96
CA ALA A 24 10.65 -16.29 -9.39
C ALA A 24 12.04 -15.81 -9.85
N HIS A 25 12.67 -14.88 -9.12
CA HIS A 25 14.06 -14.42 -9.34
C HIS A 25 15.06 -15.10 -8.39
N GLY A 26 14.67 -16.26 -7.85
CA GLY A 26 15.49 -17.15 -7.06
C GLY A 26 15.65 -16.75 -5.60
N VAL A 27 15.08 -15.62 -5.13
CA VAL A 27 15.18 -15.16 -3.73
C VAL A 27 14.44 -16.12 -2.80
N ARG A 28 15.05 -16.48 -1.66
CA ARG A 28 14.38 -17.27 -0.63
C ARG A 28 13.49 -16.35 0.20
N VAL A 29 12.18 -16.53 0.14
CA VAL A 29 11.22 -15.68 0.85
C VAL A 29 10.60 -16.45 2.02
N LEU A 30 10.86 -15.99 3.24
CA LEU A 30 10.31 -16.56 4.47
C LEU A 30 8.97 -15.94 4.82
N THR A 31 8.09 -16.73 5.42
CA THR A 31 6.81 -16.25 5.95
C THR A 31 6.33 -17.06 7.13
N CYS A 32 5.40 -16.51 7.91
CA CYS A 32 4.75 -17.19 9.03
C CYS A 32 3.25 -17.28 8.73
N VAL A 33 2.72 -18.50 8.77
CA VAL A 33 1.28 -18.79 8.52
C VAL A 33 0.54 -19.20 9.80
N GLU A 34 1.24 -19.26 10.94
CA GLU A 34 0.61 -19.53 12.23
C GLU A 34 -0.40 -18.42 12.57
N GLY A 35 -1.59 -18.82 13.03
CA GLY A 35 -2.69 -17.89 13.29
C GLY A 35 -3.30 -17.23 12.04
N ARG A 36 -2.93 -17.65 10.82
CA ARG A 36 -3.50 -17.15 9.56
C ARG A 36 -4.61 -18.05 9.03
N SER A 37 -5.49 -17.48 8.21
CA SER A 37 -6.55 -18.24 7.54
C SER A 37 -5.98 -19.18 6.45
N PRO A 38 -6.69 -20.26 6.09
CA PRO A 38 -6.28 -21.17 5.02
C PRO A 38 -5.99 -20.43 3.70
N ALA A 39 -6.86 -19.49 3.32
CA ALA A 39 -6.67 -18.68 2.11
C ALA A 39 -5.37 -17.85 2.14
N SER A 40 -4.88 -17.45 3.32
CA SER A 40 -3.59 -16.75 3.44
C SER A 40 -2.41 -17.70 3.29
N ALA A 41 -2.51 -18.91 3.85
CA ALA A 41 -1.50 -19.96 3.67
C ALA A 41 -1.40 -20.40 2.20
N ASP A 42 -2.54 -20.59 1.52
CA ASP A 42 -2.58 -20.94 0.09
C ASP A 42 -1.90 -19.87 -0.78
N ARG A 43 -2.17 -18.58 -0.51
CA ARG A 43 -1.51 -17.48 -1.21
C ARG A 43 0.00 -17.44 -0.94
N ALA A 44 0.43 -17.80 0.27
CA ALA A 44 1.85 -17.90 0.61
C ALA A 44 2.55 -18.99 -0.21
N ALA A 45 1.96 -20.19 -0.24
CA ALA A 45 2.48 -21.33 -0.98
C ALA A 45 2.50 -21.06 -2.50
N ALA A 46 1.42 -20.50 -3.05
CA ALA A 46 1.35 -20.11 -4.46
C ALA A 46 2.36 -19.02 -4.85
N ALA A 47 2.77 -18.19 -3.90
CA ALA A 47 3.83 -17.20 -4.07
C ALA A 47 5.25 -17.77 -3.89
N GLY A 48 5.40 -19.08 -3.65
CA GLY A 48 6.69 -19.71 -3.41
C GLY A 48 7.37 -19.24 -2.13
N MET A 49 6.59 -18.88 -1.11
CA MET A 49 7.10 -18.54 0.22
C MET A 49 7.35 -19.80 1.03
N GLU A 50 8.42 -19.79 1.82
CA GLU A 50 8.74 -20.84 2.79
C GLU A 50 8.08 -20.53 4.13
N ALA A 51 7.18 -21.40 4.57
CA ALA A 51 6.55 -21.28 5.88
C ALA A 51 7.52 -21.70 6.99
N VAL A 52 7.82 -20.76 7.88
CA VAL A 52 8.74 -20.94 9.02
C VAL A 52 8.11 -20.36 10.30
N PRO A 53 8.57 -20.78 11.49
CA PRO A 53 8.25 -20.07 12.73
C PRO A 53 8.67 -18.60 12.64
N GLU A 54 7.91 -17.70 13.23
CA GLU A 54 8.20 -16.26 13.14
C GLU A 54 9.58 -15.89 13.70
N ALA A 55 10.09 -16.64 14.68
CA ALA A 55 11.43 -16.48 15.22
C ALA A 55 12.52 -16.54 14.13
N ALA A 56 12.32 -17.32 13.06
CA ALA A 56 13.28 -17.46 11.96
C ALA A 56 13.42 -16.18 11.11
N PHE A 57 12.53 -15.20 11.27
CA PHE A 57 12.70 -13.89 10.60
C PHE A 57 13.93 -13.14 11.08
N ALA A 58 14.44 -13.45 12.29
CA ALA A 58 15.67 -12.87 12.83
C ALA A 58 16.92 -13.24 12.00
N ASP A 59 16.87 -14.33 11.21
CA ASP A 59 17.96 -14.80 10.36
C ASP A 59 17.88 -14.29 8.92
N ALA A 60 16.87 -13.48 8.58
CA ALA A 60 16.72 -12.90 7.24
C ALA A 60 17.71 -11.74 7.01
N ASP A 61 18.05 -11.46 5.75
CA ASP A 61 18.84 -10.27 5.40
C ASP A 61 17.98 -8.99 5.50
N ALA A 62 16.68 -9.09 5.19
CA ALA A 62 15.72 -8.01 5.37
C ALA A 62 14.30 -8.53 5.67
N PHE A 63 13.54 -7.74 6.42
CA PHE A 63 12.13 -7.93 6.67
C PHE A 63 11.34 -6.84 5.92
N LEU A 64 10.48 -7.23 4.96
CA LEU A 64 9.61 -6.29 4.27
C LEU A 64 8.23 -6.27 4.94
N SER A 65 7.95 -5.19 5.66
CA SER A 65 6.67 -4.94 6.32
C SER A 65 5.63 -4.49 5.29
N ILE A 66 4.84 -5.44 4.76
CA ILE A 66 3.78 -5.20 3.77
C ILE A 66 2.42 -5.62 4.37
N LEU A 67 1.79 -4.71 5.10
CA LEU A 67 0.66 -4.91 6.00
C LEU A 67 -0.42 -3.82 5.78
N PRO A 68 -1.62 -3.97 6.37
CA PRO A 68 -2.50 -2.82 6.59
C PRO A 68 -1.78 -1.75 7.43
N PRO A 69 -1.87 -0.44 7.09
CA PRO A 69 -1.16 0.63 7.80
C PRO A 69 -1.34 0.63 9.31
N ALA A 70 -2.58 0.39 9.77
CA ALA A 70 -2.93 0.32 11.19
C ALA A 70 -2.18 -0.77 11.99
N GLN A 71 -1.55 -1.75 11.32
CA GLN A 71 -0.78 -2.84 11.95
C GLN A 71 0.72 -2.58 11.96
N ALA A 72 1.22 -1.53 11.30
CA ALA A 72 2.65 -1.30 11.10
C ALA A 72 3.41 -1.14 12.44
N VAL A 73 2.94 -0.22 13.31
CA VAL A 73 3.58 0.07 14.59
C VAL A 73 3.53 -1.14 15.53
N ALA A 74 2.34 -1.73 15.72
CA ALA A 74 2.17 -2.89 16.60
C ALA A 74 3.02 -4.10 16.14
N THR A 75 3.20 -4.28 14.83
CA THR A 75 4.09 -5.33 14.30
C THR A 75 5.55 -5.01 14.58
N ALA A 76 5.97 -3.75 14.39
CA ALA A 76 7.32 -3.32 14.71
C ALA A 76 7.64 -3.53 16.20
N GLU A 77 6.75 -3.11 17.11
CA GLU A 77 6.90 -3.28 18.57
C GLU A 77 7.06 -4.75 18.96
N ARG A 78 6.32 -5.64 18.30
CA ARG A 78 6.34 -7.08 18.56
C ARG A 78 7.58 -7.78 18.03
N LEU A 79 8.08 -7.37 16.86
CA LEU A 79 9.25 -8.00 16.20
C LEU A 79 10.59 -7.39 16.62
N ALA A 80 10.61 -6.15 17.11
CA ALA A 80 11.87 -5.48 17.45
C ALA A 80 12.70 -6.22 18.52
N PRO A 81 12.12 -6.73 19.63
CA PRO A 81 12.87 -7.50 20.60
C PRO A 81 13.45 -8.79 20.01
N LEU A 82 12.69 -9.48 19.15
CA LEU A 82 13.15 -10.68 18.47
C LEU A 82 14.36 -10.38 17.57
N PHE A 83 14.27 -9.35 16.71
CA PHE A 83 15.35 -8.99 15.80
C PHE A 83 16.60 -8.51 16.53
N ALA A 84 16.44 -7.82 17.66
CA ALA A 84 17.57 -7.35 18.47
C ALA A 84 18.42 -8.48 19.08
N THR A 85 17.89 -9.71 19.18
CA THR A 85 18.66 -10.86 19.66
C THR A 85 19.56 -11.49 18.59
N ALA A 86 19.36 -11.15 17.32
CA ALA A 86 20.13 -11.71 16.22
C ALA A 86 21.58 -11.17 16.22
N PRO A 87 22.60 -11.99 15.95
CA PRO A 87 23.98 -11.51 15.77
C PRO A 87 24.11 -10.51 14.62
N ALA A 88 23.26 -10.64 13.59
CA ALA A 88 23.16 -9.74 12.46
C ALA A 88 21.67 -9.49 12.16
N PRO A 89 21.04 -8.49 12.81
CA PRO A 89 19.62 -8.24 12.65
C PRO A 89 19.23 -7.90 11.19
N PRO A 90 18.04 -8.34 10.74
CA PRO A 90 17.53 -8.00 9.42
C PRO A 90 17.38 -6.48 9.28
N LEU A 91 17.58 -5.97 8.07
CA LEU A 91 17.13 -4.63 7.73
C LEU A 91 15.59 -4.59 7.79
N TYR A 92 15.02 -3.77 8.68
CA TYR A 92 13.57 -3.56 8.72
C TYR A 92 13.19 -2.57 7.63
N VAL A 93 12.38 -2.99 6.66
CA VAL A 93 11.89 -2.13 5.59
C VAL A 93 10.41 -1.94 5.78
N ASP A 94 9.98 -0.71 6.09
CA ASP A 94 8.56 -0.42 6.11
C ASP A 94 8.06 -0.11 4.71
N CYS A 95 7.14 -0.96 4.21
CA CYS A 95 6.53 -0.83 2.90
C CYS A 95 5.06 -0.38 2.97
N ASN A 96 4.60 0.06 4.14
CA ASN A 96 3.20 0.31 4.39
C ASN A 96 2.77 1.69 3.88
N ALA A 97 1.47 1.82 3.69
CA ALA A 97 0.84 3.10 3.39
C ALA A 97 0.67 3.93 4.67
N ILE A 98 1.77 4.34 5.31
CA ILE A 98 1.78 5.16 6.56
C ILE A 98 2.28 6.59 6.31
N SER A 99 1.90 7.53 7.18
CA SER A 99 2.37 8.91 7.11
C SER A 99 3.88 9.02 7.41
N PRO A 100 4.56 10.09 6.95
CA PRO A 100 5.97 10.34 7.29
C PRO A 100 6.21 10.44 8.81
N GLU A 101 5.23 10.91 9.58
CA GLU A 101 5.31 10.97 11.04
C GLU A 101 5.29 9.57 11.65
N THR A 102 4.35 8.73 11.23
CA THR A 102 4.27 7.33 11.65
C THR A 102 5.57 6.59 11.30
N MET A 103 6.12 6.83 10.11
CA MET A 103 7.41 6.25 9.68
C MET A 103 8.57 6.71 10.57
N ARG A 104 8.65 8.00 10.93
CA ARG A 104 9.67 8.51 11.88
C ARG A 104 9.53 7.88 13.26
N ARG A 105 8.30 7.75 13.78
CA ARG A 105 8.04 7.08 15.07
C ARG A 105 8.49 5.62 15.03
N LEU A 106 8.18 4.91 13.94
CA LEU A 106 8.60 3.52 13.72
C LEU A 106 10.13 3.40 13.65
N ALA A 107 10.81 4.33 12.96
CA ALA A 107 12.27 4.36 12.90
C ALA A 107 12.91 4.63 14.28
N THR A 108 12.35 5.53 15.08
CA THR A 108 12.82 5.78 16.45
C THR A 108 12.66 4.55 17.33
N LEU A 109 11.50 3.89 17.28
CA LEU A 109 11.21 2.65 18.02
C LEU A 109 12.21 1.54 17.67
N LEU A 110 12.39 1.27 16.37
CA LEU A 110 13.31 0.22 15.93
C LEU A 110 14.77 0.59 16.24
N GLY A 111 15.12 1.86 16.11
CA GLY A 111 16.43 2.39 16.47
C GLY A 111 16.77 2.23 17.95
N SER A 112 15.79 2.34 18.87
CA SER A 112 16.03 2.07 20.30
C SER A 112 16.33 0.60 20.61
N HIS A 113 16.02 -0.31 19.67
CA HIS A 113 16.42 -1.71 19.70
C HIS A 113 17.73 -1.99 18.92
N GLY A 114 18.41 -0.96 18.40
CA GLY A 114 19.63 -1.08 17.61
C GLY A 114 19.41 -1.59 16.17
N LEU A 115 18.17 -1.53 15.67
CA LEU A 115 17.83 -2.05 14.36
C LEU A 115 18.02 -0.99 13.27
N ARG A 116 18.44 -1.47 12.08
CA ARG A 116 18.52 -0.66 10.86
C ARG A 116 17.16 -0.60 10.20
N VAL A 117 16.81 0.56 9.65
CA VAL A 117 15.48 0.83 9.08
C VAL A 117 15.59 1.52 7.73
N ALA A 118 14.78 1.09 6.76
CA ALA A 118 14.53 1.78 5.50
C ALA A 118 13.05 2.13 5.36
N ASP A 119 12.76 3.32 4.83
CA ASP A 119 11.41 3.76 4.44
C ASP A 119 11.20 3.43 2.96
N ALA A 120 10.16 2.67 2.62
CA ALA A 120 9.86 2.25 1.27
C ALA A 120 8.39 2.49 0.85
N GLY A 121 8.15 3.37 -0.10
CA GLY A 121 6.81 3.63 -0.66
C GLY A 121 6.52 2.77 -1.89
N ILE A 122 5.54 1.86 -1.81
CA ILE A 122 5.07 1.08 -2.97
C ILE A 122 4.02 1.88 -3.77
N ILE A 123 4.29 2.12 -5.05
CA ILE A 123 3.37 2.78 -5.99
C ILE A 123 2.98 1.81 -7.10
N GLY A 124 1.68 1.53 -7.20
CA GLY A 124 1.08 0.65 -8.22
C GLY A 124 0.31 -0.53 -7.63
N GLY A 125 -0.20 -1.38 -8.53
CA GLY A 125 -0.86 -2.63 -8.15
C GLY A 125 0.14 -3.72 -7.71
N PRO A 126 -0.33 -4.84 -7.15
CA PRO A 126 0.50 -5.99 -6.84
C PRO A 126 1.24 -6.53 -8.07
N PRO A 127 2.48 -7.03 -7.91
CA PRO A 127 3.17 -7.78 -8.95
C PRO A 127 2.33 -8.93 -9.49
N ARG A 128 2.34 -9.11 -10.80
CA ARG A 128 1.74 -10.25 -11.51
C ARG A 128 2.41 -10.42 -12.88
N GLU A 129 2.16 -11.55 -13.53
CA GLU A 129 2.61 -11.79 -14.89
C GLU A 129 2.10 -10.69 -15.85
N GLY A 130 2.96 -10.26 -16.78
CA GLY A 130 2.67 -9.21 -17.74
C GLY A 130 2.52 -7.79 -17.16
N TYR A 131 2.78 -7.59 -15.86
CA TYR A 131 2.72 -6.27 -15.22
C TYR A 131 4.08 -5.88 -14.64
N ALA A 132 4.71 -4.84 -15.21
CA ALA A 132 6.06 -4.42 -14.80
C ALA A 132 6.12 -3.84 -13.37
N GLY A 133 5.04 -3.20 -12.90
CA GLY A 133 5.01 -2.60 -11.57
C GLY A 133 4.88 -3.62 -10.43
N PRO A 134 4.81 -3.15 -9.17
CA PRO A 134 4.87 -1.76 -8.74
C PRO A 134 6.30 -1.21 -8.75
N VAL A 135 6.42 0.12 -8.62
CA VAL A 135 7.68 0.79 -8.31
C VAL A 135 7.78 0.93 -6.79
N ILE A 136 8.95 0.63 -6.23
CA ILE A 136 9.25 0.80 -4.81
C ILE A 136 10.24 1.95 -4.68
N TYR A 137 9.82 3.06 -4.09
CA TYR A 137 10.72 4.16 -3.76
C TYR A 137 11.30 3.93 -2.38
N ALA A 138 12.61 4.09 -2.20
CA ALA A 138 13.26 3.94 -0.90
C ALA A 138 13.98 5.24 -0.49
N SER A 139 13.92 5.59 0.79
CA SER A 139 14.62 6.76 1.37
C SER A 139 15.22 6.47 2.75
N GLY A 140 16.10 7.36 3.22
CA GLY A 140 16.86 7.18 4.45
C GLY A 140 18.21 6.48 4.25
N ALA A 141 19.00 6.41 5.33
CA ALA A 141 20.40 5.96 5.29
C ALA A 141 20.59 4.54 4.72
N GLU A 142 19.62 3.64 4.93
CA GLU A 142 19.69 2.25 4.48
C GLU A 142 19.10 2.02 3.09
N ALA A 143 18.59 3.05 2.40
CA ALA A 143 17.93 2.90 1.09
C ALA A 143 18.87 2.32 0.02
N SER A 144 20.13 2.78 -0.01
CA SER A 144 21.15 2.23 -0.93
C SER A 144 21.54 0.80 -0.59
N GLY A 145 21.55 0.44 0.70
CA GLY A 145 21.75 -0.93 1.15
C GLY A 145 20.63 -1.85 0.68
N LEU A 146 19.38 -1.42 0.82
CA LEU A 146 18.21 -2.12 0.31
C LEU A 146 18.25 -2.29 -1.21
N ALA A 147 18.61 -1.24 -1.95
CA ALA A 147 18.74 -1.29 -3.40
C ALA A 147 19.80 -2.30 -3.85
N THR A 148 20.93 -2.34 -3.16
CA THR A 148 22.00 -3.32 -3.41
C THR A 148 21.51 -4.74 -3.14
N LEU A 149 20.80 -4.95 -2.02
CA LEU A 149 20.25 -6.25 -1.62
C LEU A 149 19.26 -6.82 -2.64
N LEU A 150 18.40 -5.96 -3.20
CA LEU A 150 17.32 -6.35 -4.12
C LEU A 150 17.68 -6.17 -5.61
N SER A 151 18.89 -5.75 -5.92
CA SER A 151 19.36 -5.53 -7.29
C SER A 151 19.25 -6.82 -8.12
N GLY A 152 18.63 -6.72 -9.29
CA GLY A 152 18.41 -7.85 -10.20
C GLY A 152 17.38 -8.88 -9.72
N ARG A 153 16.56 -8.58 -8.70
CA ARG A 153 15.57 -9.50 -8.10
C ARG A 153 14.13 -9.25 -8.55
N GLY A 154 13.96 -8.66 -9.72
CA GLY A 154 12.66 -8.43 -10.36
C GLY A 154 11.84 -7.24 -9.83
N LEU A 155 12.25 -6.60 -8.74
CA LEU A 155 11.60 -5.40 -8.23
C LEU A 155 12.21 -4.13 -8.85
N ASP A 156 11.38 -3.19 -9.27
CA ASP A 156 11.79 -1.83 -9.67
C ASP A 156 11.92 -0.99 -8.40
N LEU A 157 13.12 -1.01 -7.81
CA LEU A 157 13.44 -0.23 -6.62
C LEU A 157 14.25 1.01 -6.99
N ARG A 158 13.77 2.17 -6.56
CA ARG A 158 14.36 3.48 -6.86
C ARG A 158 14.73 4.18 -5.56
N VAL A 159 16.01 4.45 -5.36
CA VAL A 159 16.47 5.26 -4.22
C VAL A 159 16.16 6.72 -4.50
N MET A 160 15.63 7.39 -3.50
CA MET A 160 15.39 8.83 -3.50
C MET A 160 16.29 9.49 -2.46
N GLU A 161 16.89 10.61 -2.84
CA GLU A 161 17.54 11.51 -1.89
C GLU A 161 16.51 12.06 -0.91
N GLY A 162 16.72 11.82 0.38
CA GLY A 162 15.83 12.30 1.42
C GLY A 162 15.94 11.53 2.73
N PRO A 163 15.47 12.14 3.84
CA PRO A 163 15.46 11.48 5.14
C PRO A 163 14.40 10.37 5.17
N ILE A 164 14.43 9.57 6.24
CA ILE A 164 13.33 8.67 6.60
C ILE A 164 12.00 9.45 6.61
N GLY A 165 10.99 8.90 5.92
CA GLY A 165 9.68 9.50 5.73
C GLY A 165 9.48 10.13 4.34
N ALA A 166 10.55 10.33 3.54
CA ALA A 166 10.42 10.92 2.21
C ALA A 166 9.70 9.98 1.22
N ALA A 167 10.01 8.68 1.23
CA ALA A 167 9.33 7.71 0.38
C ALA A 167 7.86 7.53 0.78
N SER A 168 7.59 7.53 2.09
CA SER A 168 6.24 7.62 2.64
C SER A 168 5.50 8.86 2.15
N ALA A 169 6.13 10.05 2.18
CA ALA A 169 5.54 11.30 1.70
C ALA A 169 5.21 11.28 0.20
N LEU A 170 6.10 10.70 -0.62
CA LEU A 170 5.88 10.51 -2.05
C LEU A 170 4.66 9.61 -2.30
N LYS A 171 4.61 8.45 -1.62
CA LYS A 171 3.47 7.54 -1.71
C LYS A 171 2.18 8.23 -1.27
N MET A 172 2.22 9.03 -0.20
CA MET A 172 1.04 9.73 0.32
C MET A 172 0.53 10.79 -0.64
N SER A 173 1.44 11.57 -1.22
CA SER A 173 1.10 12.54 -2.26
C SER A 173 0.45 11.88 -3.48
N TYR A 174 1.03 10.77 -3.97
CA TYR A 174 0.48 10.03 -5.10
C TYR A 174 -0.91 9.45 -4.79
N ALA A 175 -1.06 8.83 -3.61
CA ALA A 175 -2.33 8.26 -3.17
C ALA A 175 -3.39 9.33 -2.90
N GLY A 176 -3.00 10.49 -2.35
CA GLY A 176 -3.88 11.64 -2.11
C GLY A 176 -4.48 12.16 -3.41
N ILE A 177 -3.65 12.38 -4.43
CA ILE A 177 -4.14 12.81 -5.76
C ILE A 177 -5.07 11.74 -6.34
N THR A 178 -4.60 10.49 -6.46
CA THR A 178 -5.36 9.46 -7.18
C THR A 178 -6.64 9.06 -6.45
N LYS A 179 -6.62 8.90 -5.13
CA LYS A 179 -7.82 8.51 -4.38
C LYS A 179 -8.69 9.70 -4.04
N GLY A 180 -8.14 10.89 -3.88
CA GLY A 180 -8.91 12.13 -3.77
C GLY A 180 -9.74 12.38 -5.03
N LEU A 181 -9.16 12.19 -6.22
CA LEU A 181 -9.90 12.27 -7.48
C LEU A 181 -11.02 11.24 -7.55
N VAL A 182 -10.78 9.97 -7.20
CA VAL A 182 -11.85 8.95 -7.19
C VAL A 182 -12.97 9.34 -6.21
N ALA A 183 -12.65 9.92 -5.06
CA ALA A 183 -13.65 10.36 -4.08
C ALA A 183 -14.50 11.51 -4.63
N ILE A 184 -13.87 12.55 -5.17
CA ILE A 184 -14.56 13.71 -5.78
C ILE A 184 -15.43 13.27 -6.96
N GLY A 185 -14.88 12.44 -7.86
CA GLY A 185 -15.60 11.90 -9.00
C GLY A 185 -16.83 11.10 -8.55
N SER A 186 -16.65 10.17 -7.61
CA SER A 186 -17.74 9.35 -7.09
C SER A 186 -18.83 10.19 -6.42
N ALA A 187 -18.43 11.18 -5.60
CA ALA A 187 -19.37 12.08 -4.93
C ALA A 187 -20.23 12.87 -5.93
N MET A 188 -19.60 13.41 -6.98
CA MET A 188 -20.31 14.21 -7.99
C MET A 188 -21.16 13.35 -8.93
N MET A 189 -20.73 12.15 -9.28
CA MET A 189 -21.54 11.19 -10.04
C MET A 189 -22.82 10.81 -9.30
N LEU A 190 -22.70 10.54 -7.99
CA LEU A 190 -23.85 10.24 -7.13
C LEU A 190 -24.78 11.46 -6.97
N ALA A 191 -24.22 12.65 -6.80
CA ALA A 191 -24.99 13.89 -6.70
C ALA A 191 -25.77 14.16 -8.00
N ALA A 192 -25.10 14.09 -9.16
CA ALA A 192 -25.73 14.25 -10.46
C ALA A 192 -26.82 13.21 -10.71
N THR A 193 -26.60 11.96 -10.26
CA THR A 193 -27.61 10.89 -10.34
C THR A 193 -28.86 11.23 -9.53
N ARG A 194 -28.71 11.66 -8.27
CA ARG A 194 -29.84 12.08 -7.43
C ARG A 194 -30.58 13.30 -7.99
N ALA A 195 -29.86 14.20 -8.65
CA ALA A 195 -30.42 15.41 -9.27
C ALA A 195 -31.00 15.19 -10.67
N GLY A 196 -30.89 13.97 -11.25
CA GLY A 196 -31.37 13.68 -12.60
C GLY A 196 -30.47 14.20 -13.75
N ALA A 197 -29.23 14.62 -13.45
CA ALA A 197 -28.29 15.19 -14.41
C ALA A 197 -27.19 14.20 -14.88
N ALA A 198 -27.27 12.93 -14.50
CA ALA A 198 -26.20 11.94 -14.75
C ALA A 198 -25.83 11.79 -16.24
N ASP A 199 -26.84 11.68 -17.12
CA ASP A 199 -26.60 11.47 -18.55
C ASP A 199 -25.95 12.69 -19.21
N ALA A 200 -26.42 13.89 -18.86
CA ALA A 200 -25.86 15.14 -19.35
C ALA A 200 -24.41 15.34 -18.86
N LEU A 201 -24.15 15.11 -17.56
CA LEU A 201 -22.79 15.21 -17.01
C LEU A 201 -21.83 14.21 -17.65
N ARG A 202 -22.27 12.96 -17.86
CA ARG A 202 -21.44 11.94 -18.55
C ARG A 202 -21.10 12.38 -19.98
N ALA A 203 -22.10 12.81 -20.74
CA ALA A 203 -21.89 13.27 -22.12
C ALA A 203 -20.93 14.47 -22.18
N GLU A 204 -21.11 15.43 -21.27
CA GLU A 204 -20.23 16.59 -21.17
C GLU A 204 -18.79 16.20 -20.82
N LEU A 205 -18.58 15.36 -19.79
CA LEU A 205 -17.24 14.88 -19.42
C LEU A 205 -16.57 14.10 -20.56
N ALA A 206 -17.32 13.31 -21.33
CA ALA A 206 -16.79 12.61 -22.49
C ALA A 206 -16.37 13.57 -23.63
N ALA A 207 -17.10 14.66 -23.83
CA ALA A 207 -16.84 15.63 -24.89
C ALA A 207 -15.72 16.63 -24.51
N SER A 208 -15.78 17.24 -23.34
CA SER A 208 -14.84 18.29 -22.93
C SER A 208 -13.63 17.77 -22.17
N GLN A 209 -13.77 16.70 -21.38
CA GLN A 209 -12.73 16.17 -20.49
C GLN A 209 -12.43 14.66 -20.72
N PRO A 210 -12.19 14.20 -21.97
CA PRO A 210 -12.16 12.78 -22.31
C PRO A 210 -11.12 11.96 -21.53
N ALA A 211 -9.94 12.53 -21.27
CA ALA A 211 -8.89 11.86 -20.50
C ALA A 211 -9.31 11.59 -19.05
N LEU A 212 -10.00 12.55 -18.42
CA LEU A 212 -10.51 12.42 -17.06
C LEU A 212 -11.68 11.44 -17.00
N SER A 213 -12.59 11.51 -17.98
CA SER A 213 -13.70 10.56 -18.11
C SER A 213 -13.21 9.11 -18.22
N ALA A 214 -12.27 8.85 -19.14
CA ALA A 214 -11.66 7.53 -19.30
C ALA A 214 -10.90 7.08 -18.03
N TRP A 215 -10.23 8.01 -17.34
CA TRP A 215 -9.56 7.71 -16.09
C TRP A 215 -10.55 7.31 -14.98
N PHE A 216 -11.68 8.01 -14.85
CA PHE A 216 -12.73 7.65 -13.88
C PHE A 216 -13.37 6.31 -14.20
N ALA A 217 -13.71 6.05 -15.47
CA ALA A 217 -14.26 4.76 -15.91
C ALA A 217 -13.36 3.58 -15.52
N ARG A 218 -12.04 3.78 -15.53
CA ARG A 218 -11.07 2.76 -15.09
C ARG A 218 -10.90 2.70 -13.57
N MET A 219 -10.84 3.84 -12.90
CA MET A 219 -10.39 3.91 -11.50
C MET A 219 -11.51 3.74 -10.48
N VAL A 220 -12.71 4.30 -10.75
CA VAL A 220 -13.85 4.23 -9.82
C VAL A 220 -14.32 2.78 -9.62
N PRO A 221 -14.44 1.92 -10.65
CA PRO A 221 -14.84 0.53 -10.42
C PRO A 221 -13.83 -0.27 -9.60
N GLY A 222 -12.54 0.06 -9.74
CA GLY A 222 -11.48 -0.56 -8.96
C GLY A 222 -11.54 -0.28 -7.45
N MET A 223 -12.30 0.75 -7.04
CA MET A 223 -12.50 1.15 -5.65
C MET A 223 -13.55 0.29 -4.94
N TYR A 224 -14.59 -0.22 -5.62
CA TYR A 224 -15.75 -0.83 -4.95
C TYR A 224 -15.38 -1.92 -3.93
N ALA A 225 -14.57 -2.89 -4.33
CA ALA A 225 -14.13 -3.98 -3.45
C ALA A 225 -13.06 -3.57 -2.42
N LYS A 226 -12.63 -2.30 -2.42
CA LYS A 226 -11.49 -1.78 -1.66
C LYS A 226 -11.85 -0.53 -0.85
N ALA A 227 -13.10 -0.08 -0.90
CA ALA A 227 -13.55 1.14 -0.22
C ALA A 227 -13.22 1.09 1.29
N TYR A 228 -13.46 -0.05 1.94
CA TYR A 228 -13.22 -0.25 3.37
C TYR A 228 -11.78 0.09 3.78
N ARG A 229 -10.79 -0.34 2.98
CA ARG A 229 -9.37 -0.06 3.26
C ARG A 229 -8.93 1.33 2.81
N TRP A 230 -9.60 1.91 1.81
CA TRP A 230 -9.29 3.27 1.37
C TRP A 230 -9.72 4.32 2.40
N SER A 231 -10.69 4.03 3.27
CA SER A 231 -11.03 4.91 4.41
C SER A 231 -9.81 5.18 5.30
N GLY A 232 -9.20 4.14 5.87
CA GLY A 232 -8.03 4.30 6.73
C GLY A 232 -6.81 4.88 5.98
N GLU A 233 -6.67 4.58 4.69
CA GLU A 233 -5.63 5.24 3.89
C GLU A 233 -5.88 6.74 3.66
N MET A 234 -7.15 7.20 3.64
CA MET A 234 -7.48 8.63 3.57
C MET A 234 -7.22 9.33 4.90
N GLU A 235 -7.42 8.64 6.03
CA GLU A 235 -7.07 9.14 7.37
C GLU A 235 -5.55 9.39 7.47
N GLU A 236 -4.72 8.44 7.04
CA GLU A 236 -3.25 8.62 6.98
C GLU A 236 -2.82 9.79 6.07
N ILE A 237 -3.56 10.06 4.99
CA ILE A 237 -3.30 11.22 4.13
C ILE A 237 -3.75 12.52 4.81
N ALA A 238 -4.88 12.50 5.53
CA ALA A 238 -5.34 13.64 6.31
C ALA A 238 -4.37 13.99 7.46
N ASP A 239 -3.71 12.99 8.04
CA ASP A 239 -2.67 13.21 9.04
C ASP A 239 -1.36 13.69 8.37
N PHE A 240 -1.02 13.19 7.18
CA PHE A 240 0.15 13.65 6.42
C PHE A 240 0.07 15.14 6.03
N VAL A 241 -1.09 15.63 5.61
CA VAL A 241 -1.25 17.07 5.28
C VAL A 241 -1.18 17.97 6.53
N GLY A 242 -1.25 17.38 7.73
CA GLY A 242 -0.97 18.04 9.00
C GLY A 242 -1.90 19.22 9.28
N ASP A 243 -1.29 20.36 9.60
CA ASP A 243 -1.99 21.57 10.06
C ASP A 243 -2.74 22.33 8.94
N ASP A 244 -2.67 21.88 7.69
CA ASP A 244 -3.56 22.39 6.63
C ASP A 244 -4.98 21.86 6.86
N GLU A 245 -5.77 22.63 7.62
CA GLU A 245 -7.15 22.31 7.96
C GLU A 245 -8.01 22.05 6.71
N SER A 246 -7.80 22.84 5.65
CA SER A 246 -8.58 22.69 4.41
C SER A 246 -8.27 21.35 3.74
N ALA A 247 -7.00 21.00 3.63
CA ALA A 247 -6.59 19.70 3.10
C ALA A 247 -7.05 18.54 4.00
N SER A 248 -6.90 18.67 5.32
CA SER A 248 -7.29 17.63 6.27
C SER A 248 -8.79 17.35 6.19
N VAL A 249 -9.63 18.39 6.15
CA VAL A 249 -11.09 18.26 5.99
C VAL A 249 -11.46 17.55 4.68
N MET A 250 -10.80 17.86 3.57
CA MET A 250 -11.05 17.17 2.30
C MET A 250 -10.80 15.67 2.40
N TYR A 251 -9.67 15.26 2.98
CA TYR A 251 -9.31 13.85 3.06
C TYR A 251 -10.10 13.09 4.13
N ARG A 252 -10.47 13.72 5.26
CA ARG A 252 -11.42 13.12 6.22
C ARG A 252 -12.83 12.97 5.63
N GLY A 253 -13.26 13.91 4.79
CA GLY A 253 -14.49 13.79 4.00
C GLY A 253 -14.43 12.62 3.02
N ALA A 254 -13.30 12.44 2.33
CA ALA A 254 -13.08 11.29 1.46
C ALA A 254 -13.07 9.96 2.24
N ALA A 255 -12.47 9.92 3.44
CA ALA A 255 -12.51 8.75 4.33
C ALA A 255 -13.96 8.35 4.66
N THR A 256 -14.77 9.32 5.10
CA THR A 256 -16.20 9.13 5.39
C THR A 256 -16.97 8.62 4.18
N LEU A 257 -16.71 9.15 2.98
CA LEU A 257 -17.33 8.67 1.76
C LEU A 257 -16.96 7.21 1.48
N TYR A 258 -15.69 6.82 1.62
CA TYR A 258 -15.27 5.45 1.40
C TYR A 258 -15.80 4.47 2.45
N ALA A 259 -15.88 4.88 3.72
CA ALA A 259 -16.54 4.10 4.76
C ALA A 259 -18.01 3.85 4.41
N ARG A 260 -18.73 4.89 3.98
CA ARG A 260 -20.12 4.77 3.53
C ARG A 260 -20.27 3.83 2.34
N LEU A 261 -19.43 3.96 1.32
CA LEU A 261 -19.46 3.12 0.12
C LEU A 261 -19.03 1.66 0.38
N ALA A 262 -18.33 1.41 1.49
CA ALA A 262 -17.97 0.06 1.92
C ALA A 262 -19.09 -0.65 2.69
N ASP A 263 -20.05 0.11 3.23
CA ASP A 263 -21.20 -0.44 3.95
C ASP A 263 -22.12 -1.17 2.96
N PRO A 264 -22.47 -2.46 3.20
CA PRO A 264 -23.44 -3.19 2.39
C PRO A 264 -24.79 -2.46 2.22
N ALA A 265 -25.19 -1.61 3.17
CA ALA A 265 -26.39 -0.78 3.07
C ALA A 265 -26.32 0.25 1.92
N SER A 266 -25.13 0.54 1.39
CA SER A 266 -24.88 1.50 0.30
C SER A 266 -24.81 0.84 -1.08
N ASP A 267 -25.28 -0.40 -1.24
CA ASP A 267 -25.29 -1.12 -2.52
C ASP A 267 -25.97 -0.32 -3.65
N ALA A 268 -27.00 0.47 -3.32
CA ALA A 268 -27.67 1.36 -4.28
C ALA A 268 -26.74 2.48 -4.81
N GLU A 269 -25.83 3.00 -3.99
CA GLU A 269 -24.85 4.00 -4.43
C GLU A 269 -23.80 3.37 -5.36
N ILE A 270 -23.31 2.18 -5.03
CA ILE A 270 -22.39 1.44 -5.91
C ILE A 270 -23.06 1.11 -7.25
N ALA A 271 -24.34 0.69 -7.23
CA ALA A 271 -25.13 0.49 -8.44
C ALA A 271 -25.30 1.79 -9.24
N GLY A 272 -25.51 2.93 -8.56
CA GLY A 272 -25.58 4.26 -9.17
C GLY A 272 -24.27 4.64 -9.88
N LEU A 273 -23.12 4.43 -9.24
CA LEU A 273 -21.80 4.66 -9.85
C LEU A 273 -21.59 3.75 -11.06
N ARG A 274 -21.94 2.47 -10.98
CA ARG A 274 -21.86 1.54 -12.11
C ARG A 274 -22.72 2.00 -13.27
N LYS A 275 -23.96 2.42 -13.00
CA LYS A 275 -24.88 2.92 -14.03
C LYS A 275 -24.34 4.20 -14.67
N PHE A 276 -23.79 5.11 -13.87
CA PHE A 276 -23.19 6.35 -14.37
C PHE A 276 -22.04 6.05 -15.34
N LEU A 277 -21.20 5.07 -15.02
CA LEU A 277 -19.99 4.74 -15.78
C LEU A 277 -20.20 3.68 -16.86
N ALA A 278 -21.41 3.14 -17.02
CA ALA A 278 -21.69 2.16 -18.05
C ALA A 278 -21.58 2.81 -19.43
N ASP A 279 -20.71 2.26 -20.27
CA ASP A 279 -20.62 2.63 -21.69
C ASP A 279 -21.97 2.39 -22.37
N ARG A 280 -22.45 3.38 -23.12
CA ARG A 280 -23.51 3.21 -24.12
C ARG A 280 -22.99 3.66 -25.46
#